data_AF-A0A819R9D0-F1
#
_entry.id   AF-A0A819R9D0-F1
#
_cell.length_a   1.000
_cell.length_b   1.000
_cell.length_c   1.000
_cell.angle_alpha   90.00
_cell.angle_beta   90.00
_cell.angle_gamma   90.00
#
_symmetry.space_group_name_H-M   'P 1'
#
loop_
_entity.id
_entity.type
_entity.pdbx_description
1 polymer ?
#
loop_
_entity_poly.entity_id
_entity_poly.type
_entity_poly.pdbx_seq_one_letter_code
_entity_poly.pdbx_strand_id
1 'polypeptide(L)'
;MNHSFHDQITFSTGIGSAPIALVVEDINNDNQLDIAFVNFGTSCLGVLLQCINGTFFDPLTYSTGDNSQPYFLAVGDFNNDKRLDIIVANIGTNNIGMFFGYVNEGFLYAPAYLTGSSSQVTSIAVGDFNNDT
;
A
#
# COMPACT_ATOMS: atom_id res chain seq x y z
N MET A 1 16.79 -27.18 15.02
CA MET A 1 16.24 -26.02 15.76
C MET A 1 14.72 -26.20 15.77
N ASN A 2 14.05 -25.98 16.90
CA ASN A 2 12.58 -26.04 16.93
C ASN A 2 12.04 -24.69 16.48
N HIS A 3 11.40 -24.66 15.31
CA HIS A 3 10.81 -23.45 14.74
C HIS A 3 9.38 -23.35 15.28
N SER A 4 9.23 -22.82 16.49
CA SER A 4 7.91 -22.47 17.03
C SER A 4 7.59 -21.01 16.70
N PHE A 5 6.36 -20.73 16.30
CA PHE A 5 5.86 -19.37 16.18
C PHE A 5 5.58 -18.80 17.58
N HIS A 6 5.81 -17.49 17.74
CA HIS A 6 5.33 -16.74 18.90
C HIS A 6 3.82 -16.49 18.80
N ASP A 7 3.22 -16.02 19.89
CA ASP A 7 1.83 -15.59 19.91
C ASP A 7 1.56 -14.50 18.86
N GLN A 8 0.37 -14.53 18.27
CA GLN A 8 -0.06 -13.55 17.29
C GLN A 8 -0.17 -12.16 17.93
N ILE A 9 0.42 -11.16 17.27
CA ILE A 9 0.21 -9.74 17.58
C ILE A 9 -0.89 -9.22 16.65
N THR A 10 -1.84 -8.47 17.21
CA THR A 10 -2.96 -7.89 16.45
C THR A 10 -2.85 -6.36 16.39
N PHE A 11 -2.93 -5.81 15.19
CA PHE A 11 -3.03 -4.37 14.95
C PHE A 11 -4.43 -4.02 14.45
N SER A 12 -5.08 -3.04 15.07
CA SER A 12 -6.37 -2.54 14.59
C SER A 12 -6.17 -1.70 13.35
N THR A 13 -6.97 -1.96 12.32
CA THR A 13 -6.99 -1.17 11.06
C THR A 13 -8.22 -0.28 10.96
N GLY A 14 -8.91 -0.06 12.09
CA GLY A 14 -10.09 0.81 12.22
C GLY A 14 -11.42 0.06 12.29
N ILE A 15 -12.47 0.76 12.73
CA ILE A 15 -13.84 0.22 12.78
C ILE A 15 -14.39 0.10 11.36
N GLY A 16 -15.00 -1.04 11.03
CA GLY A 16 -15.51 -1.31 9.68
C GLY A 16 -14.43 -1.69 8.67
N SER A 17 -13.21 -1.98 9.15
CA SER A 17 -12.10 -2.44 8.33
C SER A 17 -12.34 -3.83 7.73
N ALA A 18 -11.87 -4.00 6.51
CA ALA A 18 -11.74 -5.25 5.78
C ALA A 18 -10.44 -5.22 4.96
N PRO A 19 -9.26 -5.35 5.60
CA PRO A 19 -7.98 -5.43 4.89
C PRO A 19 -7.96 -6.68 3.99
N ILE A 20 -7.56 -6.52 2.72
CA ILE A 20 -7.70 -7.61 1.71
C ILE A 20 -6.41 -7.93 0.96
N ALA A 21 -5.48 -6.99 0.85
CA ALA A 21 -4.16 -7.22 0.25
C ALA A 21 -3.10 -6.43 1.02
N LEU A 22 -1.88 -6.97 1.07
CA LEU A 22 -0.72 -6.36 1.71
C LEU A 22 0.56 -6.66 0.94
N VAL A 23 1.57 -5.85 1.21
CA VAL A 23 2.96 -5.99 0.74
C VAL A 23 3.89 -5.72 1.92
N VAL A 24 5.08 -6.30 1.88
CA VAL A 24 6.12 -6.16 2.91
C VAL A 24 7.40 -5.72 2.22
N GLU A 25 7.82 -4.49 2.47
CA GLU A 25 9.00 -3.85 1.87
C GLU A 25 9.56 -2.80 2.84
N ASP A 26 10.78 -2.32 2.62
CA ASP A 26 11.34 -1.16 3.33
C ASP A 26 10.77 0.13 2.72
N ILE A 27 9.60 0.54 3.22
CA ILE A 27 8.78 1.58 2.59
C ILE A 27 9.36 2.97 2.85
N ASN A 28 9.92 3.19 4.03
CA ASN A 28 10.50 4.47 4.43
C ASN A 28 12.03 4.55 4.22
N ASN A 29 12.66 3.48 3.71
CA ASN A 29 14.09 3.36 3.45
C ASN A 29 14.95 3.49 4.73
N ASP A 30 14.48 2.90 5.84
CA ASP A 30 15.20 2.86 7.11
C ASP A 30 15.94 1.52 7.35
N ASN A 31 15.82 0.56 6.43
CA ASN A 31 16.29 -0.84 6.48
C ASN A 31 15.49 -1.77 7.41
N GLN A 32 14.28 -1.39 7.80
CA GLN A 32 13.30 -2.26 8.45
C GLN A 32 12.23 -2.67 7.43
N LEU A 33 11.66 -3.87 7.58
CA LEU A 33 10.56 -4.28 6.72
C LEU A 33 9.25 -3.75 7.29
N ASP A 34 8.61 -2.87 6.52
CA ASP A 34 7.32 -2.29 6.82
C ASP A 34 6.19 -3.10 6.18
N ILE A 35 4.94 -2.74 6.50
CA ILE A 35 3.76 -3.34 5.90
C ILE A 35 2.87 -2.25 5.32
N ALA A 36 2.61 -2.29 4.01
CA ALA A 36 1.50 -1.55 3.41
C ALA A 36 0.34 -2.49 3.11
N PHE A 37 -0.88 -2.02 3.32
CA PHE A 37 -2.09 -2.80 3.08
C PHE A 37 -3.23 -1.93 2.57
N VAL A 38 -4.13 -2.51 1.81
CA VAL A 38 -5.37 -1.85 1.40
C VAL A 38 -6.56 -2.38 2.18
N ASN A 39 -7.45 -1.47 2.52
CA ASN A 39 -8.62 -1.74 3.33
C ASN A 39 -9.88 -1.47 2.52
N PHE A 40 -10.50 -2.57 2.06
CA PHE A 40 -11.69 -2.55 1.24
C PHE A 40 -12.85 -1.82 1.93
N GLY A 41 -13.05 -2.09 3.22
CA GLY A 41 -14.20 -1.59 3.99
C GLY A 41 -14.15 -0.08 4.27
N THR A 42 -12.95 0.48 4.47
CA THR A 42 -12.76 1.90 4.82
C THR A 42 -12.20 2.75 3.69
N SER A 43 -12.01 2.17 2.49
CA SER A 43 -11.48 2.88 1.31
C SER A 43 -10.14 3.58 1.58
N CYS A 44 -9.22 2.91 2.28
CA CYS A 44 -7.89 3.46 2.58
C CYS A 44 -6.74 2.52 2.26
N LEU A 45 -5.58 3.14 2.02
CA LEU A 45 -4.26 2.54 2.13
C LEU A 45 -3.78 2.75 3.57
N GLY A 46 -3.35 1.69 4.23
CA GLY A 46 -2.71 1.74 5.53
C GLY A 46 -1.23 1.35 5.45
N VAL A 47 -0.40 1.95 6.29
CA VAL A 47 1.04 1.66 6.39
C VAL A 47 1.41 1.51 7.86
N LEU A 48 2.02 0.37 8.19
CA LEU A 48 2.60 0.06 9.50
C LEU A 48 4.12 0.09 9.34
N LEU A 49 4.75 1.08 9.98
CA LEU A 49 6.19 1.22 9.98
C LEU A 49 6.81 0.42 11.12
N GLN A 50 7.86 -0.34 10.81
CA GLN A 50 8.54 -1.17 11.79
C GLN A 50 9.60 -0.37 12.55
N CYS A 51 9.55 -0.46 13.87
CA CYS A 51 10.59 0.05 14.75
C CYS A 51 11.81 -0.89 14.73
N ILE A 52 13.00 -0.34 15.00
CA ILE A 52 14.27 -1.09 15.16
C ILE A 52 14.16 -2.25 16.18
N ASN A 53 13.31 -2.14 17.19
CA ASN A 53 13.10 -3.18 18.21
C ASN A 53 12.12 -4.30 17.77
N GLY A 54 11.64 -4.28 16.51
CA GLY A 54 10.73 -5.26 15.93
C GLY A 54 9.24 -5.03 16.22
N THR A 55 8.86 -3.94 16.90
CA THR A 55 7.45 -3.53 17.04
C THR A 55 7.02 -2.67 15.85
N PHE A 56 5.73 -2.32 15.76
CA PHE A 56 5.23 -1.37 14.75
C PHE A 56 4.67 -0.12 15.42
N PHE A 57 4.77 1.01 14.73
CA PHE A 57 4.04 2.24 15.08
C PHE A 57 2.53 2.09 14.80
N ASP A 58 1.75 3.07 15.26
CA ASP A 58 0.34 3.16 14.88
C ASP A 58 0.21 3.31 13.36
N PRO A 59 -0.82 2.69 12.73
CA PRO A 59 -0.96 2.70 11.29
C PRO A 59 -1.22 4.12 10.76
N LEU A 60 -0.40 4.52 9.80
CA LEU A 60 -0.67 5.67 8.95
C LEU A 60 -1.76 5.29 7.95
N THR A 61 -2.72 6.18 7.69
CA THR A 61 -3.83 5.90 6.77
C THR A 61 -4.02 7.01 5.76
N TYR A 62 -4.24 6.62 4.51
CA TYR A 62 -4.41 7.50 3.37
C TYR A 62 -5.69 7.12 2.62
N SER A 63 -6.56 8.10 2.36
CA SER A 63 -7.77 7.84 1.57
C SER A 63 -7.41 7.44 0.14
N THR A 64 -8.07 6.40 -0.36
CA THR A 64 -7.98 5.98 -1.77
C THR A 64 -9.14 6.54 -2.61
N GLY A 65 -9.94 7.44 -2.02
CA GLY A 65 -11.14 8.03 -2.60
C GLY A 65 -12.43 7.41 -2.08
N ASP A 66 -13.53 8.16 -2.14
CA ASP A 66 -14.82 7.69 -1.64
C ASP A 66 -15.34 6.49 -2.45
N ASN A 67 -15.76 5.43 -1.75
CA ASN A 67 -16.24 4.18 -2.35
C ASN A 67 -15.24 3.51 -3.30
N SER A 68 -13.94 3.79 -3.15
CA SER A 68 -12.90 3.22 -4.01
C SER A 68 -12.78 1.71 -3.90
N GLN A 69 -13.07 1.15 -2.71
CA GLN A 69 -12.98 -0.28 -2.43
C GLN A 69 -11.65 -0.87 -2.94
N PRO A 70 -10.51 -0.43 -2.35
CA PRO A 70 -9.20 -0.83 -2.85
C PRO A 70 -9.01 -2.34 -2.66
N TYR A 71 -8.57 -3.02 -3.72
CA TYR A 71 -8.56 -4.48 -3.79
C TYR A 71 -7.16 -5.05 -3.88
N PHE A 72 -6.25 -4.32 -4.51
CA PHE A 72 -4.88 -4.75 -4.73
C PHE A 72 -3.94 -3.55 -4.64
N LEU A 73 -2.69 -3.81 -4.29
CA LEU A 73 -1.63 -2.82 -4.31
C LEU A 73 -0.33 -3.42 -4.84
N ALA A 74 0.51 -2.56 -5.41
CA ALA A 74 1.87 -2.88 -5.78
C ALA A 74 2.80 -1.69 -5.44
N VAL A 75 4.09 -1.98 -5.36
CA VAL A 75 5.12 -1.03 -4.92
C VAL A 75 6.22 -0.95 -5.96
N GLY A 76 6.79 0.23 -6.15
CA GLY A 76 7.93 0.48 -7.04
C GLY A 76 8.29 1.96 -7.06
N ASP A 77 9.46 2.32 -7.57
CA ASP A 77 9.80 3.72 -7.85
C ASP A 77 9.21 4.10 -9.22
N PHE A 78 8.06 4.78 -9.23
CA PHE A 78 7.33 5.12 -10.46
C PHE A 78 7.65 6.52 -10.98
N ASN A 79 8.29 7.35 -10.15
CA ASN A 79 8.63 8.72 -10.50
C ASN A 79 10.16 8.97 -10.60
N ASN A 80 10.97 7.93 -10.44
CA ASN A 80 12.44 7.92 -10.50
C ASN A 80 13.09 8.83 -9.44
N ASP A 81 12.49 8.91 -8.25
CA ASP A 81 13.01 9.69 -7.13
C ASP A 81 13.77 8.85 -6.09
N LYS A 82 13.93 7.55 -6.37
CA LYS A 82 14.59 6.54 -5.55
C LYS A 82 13.87 6.22 -4.25
N ARG A 83 12.57 6.51 -4.17
CA ARG A 83 11.70 6.08 -3.07
C ARG A 83 10.61 5.18 -3.60
N LEU A 84 10.11 4.33 -2.71
CA LEU A 84 9.02 3.44 -3.06
C LEU A 84 7.71 4.23 -3.10
N ASP A 85 7.04 4.15 -4.24
CA ASP A 85 5.68 4.62 -4.45
C ASP A 85 4.71 3.43 -4.38
N ILE A 86 3.44 3.71 -4.09
CA ILE A 86 2.40 2.68 -3.99
C ILE A 86 1.31 2.96 -5.01
N ILE A 87 0.98 1.96 -5.83
CA ILE A 87 -0.18 1.98 -6.71
C ILE A 87 -1.27 1.09 -6.16
N VAL A 88 -2.51 1.57 -6.23
CA VAL A 88 -3.69 0.92 -5.65
C VAL A 88 -4.73 0.71 -6.74
N ALA A 89 -5.16 -0.54 -6.89
CA ALA A 89 -6.27 -0.90 -7.74
C ALA A 89 -7.58 -0.70 -6.96
N ASN A 90 -8.38 0.26 -7.41
CA ASN A 90 -9.70 0.49 -6.85
C ASN A 90 -10.71 -0.27 -7.70
N ILE A 91 -11.58 -1.09 -7.09
CA ILE A 91 -12.61 -1.82 -7.83
C ILE A 91 -13.98 -1.18 -7.74
N GLY A 92 -14.23 -0.40 -6.68
CA GLY A 92 -15.46 0.37 -6.50
C GLY A 92 -15.46 1.65 -7.35
N THR A 93 -14.29 2.11 -7.75
CA THR A 93 -14.09 3.16 -8.74
C THR A 93 -13.29 2.60 -9.92
N ASN A 94 -13.52 3.13 -11.12
CA ASN A 94 -12.87 2.65 -12.34
C ASN A 94 -11.48 3.29 -12.56
N ASN A 95 -10.63 3.26 -11.52
CA ASN A 95 -9.35 3.94 -11.53
C ASN A 95 -8.24 3.18 -10.80
N ILE A 96 -7.00 3.60 -11.05
CA ILE A 96 -5.82 3.25 -10.28
C ILE A 96 -5.39 4.51 -9.52
N GLY A 97 -5.33 4.42 -8.20
CA GLY A 97 -4.75 5.44 -7.34
C GLY A 97 -3.23 5.26 -7.26
N MET A 98 -2.50 6.35 -7.05
CA MET A 98 -1.05 6.33 -6.86
C MET A 98 -0.69 7.22 -5.68
N PHE A 99 0.26 6.77 -4.88
CA PHE A 99 0.78 7.45 -3.71
C PHE A 99 2.29 7.55 -3.87
N PHE A 100 2.80 8.77 -3.98
CA PHE A 100 4.24 8.99 -4.07
C PHE A 100 4.87 8.93 -2.67
N GLY A 101 6.00 8.24 -2.54
CA GLY A 101 6.78 8.21 -1.32
C GLY A 101 7.49 9.54 -1.04
N TYR A 102 7.45 10.01 0.21
CA TYR A 102 8.14 11.24 0.63
C TYR A 102 9.14 11.00 1.76
N VAL A 103 10.09 11.93 1.85
CA VAL A 103 10.99 12.05 2.99
C VAL A 103 10.14 12.33 4.24
N ASN A 104 10.40 11.58 5.32
CA ASN A 104 9.66 11.58 6.60
C ASN A 104 8.34 10.77 6.60
N GLU A 105 8.40 9.50 6.17
CA GLU A 105 7.37 8.49 6.51
C GLU A 105 5.96 8.78 5.93
N GLY A 106 5.86 9.64 4.91
CA GLY A 106 4.60 10.12 4.38
C GLY A 106 4.36 9.75 2.92
N PHE A 107 3.08 9.70 2.55
CA PHE A 107 2.62 9.61 1.17
C PHE A 107 1.79 10.83 0.78
N LEU A 108 1.98 11.36 -0.43
CA LEU A 108 1.01 12.27 -1.03
C LEU A 108 0.21 11.53 -2.10
N TYR A 109 -1.11 11.77 -2.10
CA TYR A 109 -1.99 11.28 -3.14
C TYR A 109 -1.64 11.94 -4.48
N ALA A 110 -1.33 11.11 -5.47
CA ALA A 110 -1.05 11.51 -6.84
C ALA A 110 -2.32 11.35 -7.71
N PRO A 111 -2.32 11.88 -8.96
CA PRO A 111 -3.48 11.77 -9.85
C PRO A 111 -3.92 10.31 -10.05
N ALA A 112 -5.24 10.08 -10.03
CA ALA A 112 -5.80 8.80 -10.39
C ALA A 112 -5.83 8.62 -11.91
N TYR A 113 -5.52 7.43 -12.38
CA TYR A 113 -5.60 7.07 -13.79
C TYR A 113 -6.86 6.23 -14.05
N LEU A 114 -7.76 6.74 -14.89
CA LEU A 114 -9.00 6.05 -15.23
C LEU A 114 -8.70 4.83 -16.13
N THR A 115 -9.34 3.70 -15.83
CA THR A 115 -9.15 2.43 -16.56
C THR A 115 -10.32 2.09 -17.51
N GLY A 116 -11.24 3.05 -17.74
CA GLY A 116 -12.41 2.92 -18.63
C GLY A 116 -13.73 2.75 -17.86
N SER A 117 -14.87 3.11 -18.47
CA SER A 117 -16.17 3.31 -17.79
C SER A 117 -16.87 2.07 -17.21
N SER A 118 -16.22 0.89 -17.19
CA SER A 118 -16.76 -0.34 -16.57
C SER A 118 -15.66 -1.31 -16.11
N SER A 119 -14.44 -0.79 -15.93
CA SER A 119 -13.30 -1.62 -15.53
C SER A 119 -13.31 -1.88 -14.02
N GLN A 120 -13.11 -3.15 -13.64
CA GLN A 120 -12.80 -3.56 -12.27
C GLN A 120 -11.32 -3.95 -12.26
N VAL A 121 -10.48 -3.09 -11.70
CA VAL A 121 -9.04 -3.37 -11.64
C VAL A 121 -8.79 -4.31 -10.47
N THR A 122 -8.60 -5.60 -10.74
CA THR A 122 -8.46 -6.62 -9.67
C THR A 122 -7.01 -6.96 -9.33
N SER A 123 -6.06 -6.60 -10.20
CA SER A 123 -4.64 -6.94 -10.05
C SER A 123 -3.76 -5.93 -10.75
N ILE A 124 -2.55 -5.73 -10.23
CA ILE A 124 -1.51 -4.92 -10.87
C ILE A 124 -0.21 -5.74 -10.92
N ALA A 125 0.54 -5.64 -12.01
CA ALA A 125 1.90 -6.14 -12.13
C ALA A 125 2.84 -4.96 -12.43
N VAL A 126 4.01 -4.94 -11.79
CA VAL A 126 5.01 -3.88 -11.92
C VAL A 126 6.28 -4.48 -12.54
N GLY A 127 6.84 -3.76 -13.51
CA GLY A 127 8.08 -4.12 -14.18
C GLY A 127 8.45 -3.07 -15.21
N ASP A 128 9.73 -3.06 -15.60
CA ASP A 128 10.18 -2.35 -16.78
C ASP A 128 9.80 -3.17 -18.03
N PHE A 129 8.77 -2.71 -18.76
CA PHE A 129 8.25 -3.42 -19.95
C PHE A 129 8.79 -2.85 -21.26
N ASN A 130 9.46 -1.69 -21.22
CA ASN A 130 9.95 -0.95 -22.38
C ASN A 130 11.48 -0.78 -22.41
N ASN A 131 12.19 -1.21 -21.36
CA ASN A 131 13.64 -1.17 -21.22
C ASN A 131 14.24 0.23 -21.42
N ASP A 132 13.58 1.28 -20.93
CA ASP A 132 14.10 2.64 -20.97
C ASP A 132 14.71 3.06 -19.62
N THR A 133 16.00 2.75 -19.46
CA THR A 133 16.85 3.29 -18.39
C THR A 133 17.59 4.54 -18.81
#